data_AF-A0AAW7XGH8-F1
#
_entry.id   AF-A0AAW7XGH8-F1
#
_cell.length_a   1.000
_cell.length_b   1.000
_cell.length_c   1.000
_cell.angle_alpha   90.00
_cell.angle_beta   90.00
_cell.angle_gamma   90.00
#
_symmetry.space_group_name_H-M   'P 1'
#
loop_
_entity.id
_entity.type
_entity.pdbx_description
1 polymer ?
#
loop_
_entity_poly.entity_id
_entity_poly.type
_entity_poly.pdbx_seq_one_letter_code
_entity_poly.pdbx_strand_id
1 'polypeptide(L)'
;MMHLTRQLTAISGLCLTLSTPAIADLSGTQTIQLLDKDNSAHTIGSITFTHEGEQTRYQLHIDHSQFTDYFLSMKEMKCLEGPELWCHLPYPYASPRTISPDNTQWLSHDLLFMFKKPNEFGANFWNGIYYEFTVTDEG
;
A
#
# COMPACT_ATOMS: atom_id res chain seq x y z
N MET A 1 69.93 -14.69 -33.73
CA MET A 1 68.83 -15.54 -34.25
C MET A 1 67.59 -15.19 -33.44
N MET A 2 66.74 -14.32 -34.00
CA MET A 2 65.66 -13.62 -33.29
C MET A 2 64.34 -14.25 -33.74
N HIS A 3 63.70 -15.04 -32.89
CA HIS A 3 62.42 -15.69 -33.19
C HIS A 3 61.26 -14.80 -32.79
N LEU A 4 60.54 -14.33 -33.81
CA LEU A 4 59.31 -13.54 -33.72
C LEU A 4 58.12 -14.51 -33.64
N THR A 5 57.48 -14.64 -32.48
CA THR A 5 56.26 -15.45 -32.31
C THR A 5 55.02 -14.56 -32.24
N ARG A 6 54.15 -14.75 -33.23
CA ARG A 6 52.89 -14.05 -33.48
C ARG A 6 51.80 -14.70 -32.60
N GLN A 7 51.30 -13.99 -31.59
CA GLN A 7 50.13 -14.44 -30.82
C GLN A 7 48.85 -13.94 -31.47
N LEU A 8 47.94 -14.86 -31.79
CA LEU A 8 46.56 -14.57 -32.17
C LEU A 8 45.71 -14.46 -30.91
N THR A 9 45.19 -13.27 -30.61
CA THR A 9 44.20 -13.05 -29.56
C THR A 9 42.80 -13.36 -30.09
N ALA A 10 42.19 -14.42 -29.56
CA ALA A 10 40.77 -14.71 -29.75
C ALA A 10 39.96 -13.86 -28.76
N ILE A 11 39.22 -12.88 -29.26
CA ILE A 11 38.31 -12.05 -28.46
C ILE A 11 37.02 -12.85 -28.27
N SER A 12 36.86 -13.47 -27.09
CA SER A 12 35.61 -14.10 -26.67
C SER A 12 34.61 -13.00 -26.31
N GLY A 13 33.57 -12.84 -27.13
CA GLY A 13 32.50 -11.86 -26.92
C GLY A 13 31.64 -12.24 -25.72
N LEU A 14 31.85 -11.55 -24.60
CA LEU A 14 31.00 -11.63 -23.41
C LEU A 14 29.66 -10.93 -23.73
N CYS A 15 28.63 -11.71 -24.04
CA CYS A 15 27.27 -11.21 -24.22
C CYS A 15 26.69 -10.86 -22.85
N LEU A 16 26.81 -9.59 -22.43
CA LEU A 16 26.09 -9.08 -21.27
C LEU A 16 24.61 -8.95 -21.66
N THR A 17 23.78 -9.87 -21.18
CA THR A 17 22.33 -9.69 -21.15
C THR A 17 22.02 -8.59 -20.14
N LEU A 18 21.76 -7.38 -20.64
CA LEU A 18 21.17 -6.31 -19.84
C LEU A 18 19.75 -6.71 -19.48
N SER A 19 19.56 -7.28 -18.29
CA SER A 19 18.24 -7.41 -17.68
C SER A 19 17.75 -6.01 -17.34
N THR A 20 16.89 -5.43 -18.17
CA THR A 20 16.12 -4.25 -17.76
C THR A 20 15.22 -4.68 -16.60
N PRO A 21 15.27 -4.00 -15.43
CA PRO A 21 14.28 -4.25 -14.40
C PRO A 21 12.91 -3.96 -15.02
N ALA A 22 12.06 -4.96 -15.07
CA ALA A 22 10.65 -4.72 -15.34
C ALA A 22 10.13 -3.93 -14.15
N ILE A 23 9.78 -2.66 -14.36
CA ILE A 23 8.99 -1.91 -13.39
C ILE A 23 7.72 -2.74 -13.23
N ALA A 24 7.50 -3.29 -12.04
CA ALA A 24 6.26 -4.01 -11.77
C ALA A 24 5.10 -3.04 -12.01
N ASP A 25 4.24 -3.39 -12.96
CA ASP A 25 3.05 -2.61 -13.25
C ASP A 25 2.05 -2.85 -12.12
N LEU A 26 1.85 -1.82 -11.28
CA LEU A 26 0.92 -1.84 -10.15
C LEU A 26 -0.50 -2.10 -10.68
N SER A 27 -0.89 -3.38 -10.71
CA SER A 27 -2.10 -3.85 -11.38
C SER A 27 -2.68 -5.07 -10.68
N GLY A 28 -3.99 -5.29 -10.86
CA GLY A 28 -4.70 -6.42 -10.28
C GLY A 28 -5.21 -6.16 -8.87
N THR A 29 -5.76 -7.21 -8.26
CA THR A 29 -6.43 -7.14 -6.95
C THR A 29 -5.53 -7.70 -5.86
N GLN A 30 -5.32 -6.93 -4.80
CA GLN A 30 -4.58 -7.31 -3.61
C GLN A 30 -5.45 -7.27 -2.36
N THR A 31 -5.11 -8.11 -1.40
CA THR A 31 -5.75 -8.13 -0.08
C THR A 31 -5.07 -7.11 0.84
N ILE A 32 -5.86 -6.39 1.62
CA ILE A 32 -5.36 -5.44 2.62
C ILE A 32 -5.42 -6.10 3.98
N GLN A 33 -4.28 -6.11 4.66
CA GLN A 33 -4.13 -6.67 5.99
C GLN A 33 -3.52 -5.64 6.93
N LEU A 34 -4.04 -5.55 8.14
CA LEU A 34 -3.40 -4.85 9.25
C LEU A 34 -2.67 -5.86 10.13
N LEU A 35 -1.45 -5.55 10.53
CA LEU A 35 -0.69 -6.35 11.46
C LEU A 35 -0.85 -5.77 12.87
N ASP A 36 -1.18 -6.63 13.83
CA ASP A 36 -1.16 -6.23 15.23
C ASP A 36 0.27 -6.31 15.83
N LYS A 37 0.39 -5.96 17.11
CA LYS A 37 1.67 -5.98 17.84
C LYS A 37 2.35 -7.35 17.90
N ASP A 38 1.59 -8.43 17.70
CA ASP A 38 2.07 -9.81 17.71
C ASP A 38 2.33 -10.34 16.28
N ASN A 39 2.24 -9.48 15.26
CA ASN A 39 2.28 -9.78 13.83
C ASN A 39 1.14 -10.68 13.34
N SER A 40 0.03 -10.75 14.06
CA SER A 40 -1.17 -11.42 13.53
C SER A 40 -1.79 -10.54 12.46
N ALA A 41 -2.11 -11.14 11.31
CA ALA A 41 -2.66 -10.43 10.18
C ALA A 41 -4.20 -10.44 10.22
N HIS A 42 -4.78 -9.24 10.14
CA HIS A 42 -6.22 -9.01 10.11
C HIS A 42 -6.59 -8.51 8.72
N THR A 43 -7.28 -9.34 7.95
CA THR A 43 -7.78 -8.93 6.62
C THR A 43 -8.91 -7.92 6.79
N ILE A 44 -8.79 -6.76 6.14
CA ILE A 44 -9.78 -5.67 6.26
C ILE A 44 -10.45 -5.29 4.94
N GLY A 45 -10.03 -5.90 3.84
CA GLY A 45 -10.56 -5.57 2.53
C GLY A 45 -9.63 -5.92 1.38
N SER A 46 -9.88 -5.29 0.25
CA SER A 46 -9.09 -5.45 -0.97
C SER A 46 -8.93 -4.13 -1.71
N ILE A 47 -7.86 -4.04 -2.48
CA ILE A 47 -7.59 -2.94 -3.40
C ILE A 47 -7.34 -3.49 -4.79
N THR A 48 -7.97 -2.89 -5.80
CA THR A 48 -7.72 -3.25 -7.20
C THR A 48 -7.08 -2.09 -7.91
N PHE A 49 -5.94 -2.31 -8.54
CA PHE A 49 -5.23 -1.33 -9.35
C PHE A 49 -5.49 -1.58 -10.84
N THR A 50 -5.72 -0.51 -11.58
CA THR A 50 -5.97 -0.54 -13.04
C THR A 50 -5.19 0.58 -13.69
N HIS A 51 -4.38 0.22 -14.69
CA HIS A 51 -3.62 1.18 -15.47
C HIS A 51 -4.52 1.95 -16.44
N GLU A 52 -4.45 3.28 -16.42
CA GLU A 52 -5.25 4.21 -17.24
C GLU A 52 -4.31 5.24 -17.93
N GLY A 53 -3.49 4.76 -18.88
CA GLY A 53 -2.48 5.60 -19.54
C GLY A 53 -1.33 5.92 -18.57
N GLU A 54 -0.95 7.18 -18.42
CA GLU A 54 0.18 7.55 -17.53
C GLU A 54 -0.15 7.49 -16.02
N GLN A 55 -1.34 7.04 -15.64
CA GLN A 55 -1.79 6.98 -14.24
C GLN A 55 -2.32 5.60 -13.89
N THR A 56 -2.14 5.21 -12.62
CA THR A 56 -2.82 4.03 -12.07
C THR A 56 -4.01 4.50 -11.23
N ARG A 57 -5.20 4.02 -11.56
CA ARG A 57 -6.40 4.17 -10.74
C ARG A 57 -6.46 3.01 -9.75
N TYR A 58 -7.00 3.27 -8.56
CA TYR A 58 -7.34 2.21 -7.63
C TYR A 58 -8.82 2.22 -7.23
N GLN A 59 -9.31 1.04 -6.87
CA GLN A 59 -10.60 0.84 -6.24
C GLN A 59 -10.40 0.11 -4.92
N LEU A 60 -10.75 0.78 -3.83
CA LEU A 60 -10.68 0.25 -2.47
C LEU A 60 -12.03 -0.32 -2.05
N HIS A 61 -12.02 -1.53 -1.51
CA HIS A 61 -13.15 -2.14 -0.81
C HIS A 61 -12.72 -2.47 0.62
N ILE A 62 -13.34 -1.81 1.60
CA ILE A 62 -13.21 -2.18 3.02
C ILE A 62 -14.34 -3.15 3.36
N ASP A 63 -14.00 -4.32 3.87
CA ASP A 63 -14.97 -5.31 4.33
C ASP A 63 -15.44 -4.95 5.74
N HIS A 64 -16.46 -4.08 5.82
CA HIS A 64 -17.05 -3.67 7.09
C HIS A 64 -17.67 -4.83 7.90
N SER A 65 -17.81 -6.04 7.34
CA SER A 65 -18.24 -7.21 8.14
C SER A 65 -17.18 -7.70 9.12
N GLN A 66 -15.91 -7.32 8.91
CA GLN A 66 -14.81 -7.56 9.85
C GLN A 66 -14.76 -6.53 11.00
N PHE A 67 -15.65 -5.53 10.98
CA PHE A 67 -15.63 -4.41 11.92
C PHE A 67 -16.88 -4.44 12.81
N THR A 68 -16.71 -3.99 14.04
CA THR A 68 -17.80 -3.78 15.00
C THR A 68 -18.21 -2.31 15.03
N ASP A 69 -19.50 -2.09 15.26
CA ASP A 69 -20.08 -0.75 15.34
C ASP A 69 -19.89 -0.13 16.72
N TYR A 70 -19.24 1.03 16.73
CA TYR A 70 -19.11 1.89 17.91
C TYR A 70 -19.68 3.27 17.62
N PHE A 71 -20.44 3.82 18.55
CA PHE A 71 -21.07 5.13 18.37
C PHE A 71 -20.19 6.23 18.94
N LEU A 72 -19.77 7.15 18.07
CA LEU A 72 -19.06 8.37 18.45
C LEU A 72 -19.96 9.55 18.14
N SER A 73 -20.49 10.17 19.20
CA SER A 73 -21.34 11.37 19.09
C SER A 73 -22.49 11.18 18.08
N MET A 74 -23.28 10.10 18.25
CA MET A 74 -24.43 9.75 17.39
C MET A 74 -24.07 9.27 15.96
N LYS A 75 -22.78 9.18 15.60
CA LYS A 75 -22.35 8.59 14.33
C LYS A 75 -21.73 7.21 14.58
N GLU A 76 -22.21 6.23 13.84
CA GLU A 76 -21.64 4.89 13.81
C GLU A 76 -20.24 4.92 13.19
N MET A 77 -19.31 4.23 13.81
CA MET A 77 -17.93 4.07 13.38
C MET A 77 -17.59 2.59 13.34
N LYS A 78 -16.92 2.18 12.25
CA LYS A 78 -16.47 0.81 12.03
C LYS A 78 -15.11 0.64 12.69
N CYS A 79 -15.02 -0.19 13.72
CA CYS A 79 -13.79 -0.39 14.48
C CYS A 79 -13.40 -1.87 14.58
N LEU A 80 -12.10 -2.13 14.48
CA LEU A 80 -11.51 -3.40 14.90
C LEU A 80 -11.31 -3.38 16.42
N GLU A 81 -11.55 -4.53 17.05
CA GLU A 81 -11.42 -4.68 18.50
C GLU A 81 -10.02 -5.15 18.89
N GLY A 82 -9.53 -4.65 20.03
CA GLY A 82 -8.24 -4.96 20.60
C GLY A 82 -8.07 -4.25 21.94
N PRO A 83 -6.84 -4.12 22.45
CA PRO A 83 -6.57 -3.30 23.63
C PRO A 83 -7.07 -1.85 23.47
N GLU A 84 -7.04 -1.36 22.23
CA GLU A 84 -7.65 -0.12 21.78
C GLU A 84 -8.57 -0.43 20.59
N LEU A 85 -9.59 0.40 20.39
CA LEU A 85 -10.42 0.35 19.21
C LEU A 85 -9.68 1.01 18.05
N TRP A 86 -9.56 0.31 16.94
CA TRP A 86 -8.93 0.82 15.72
C TRP A 86 -10.01 1.12 14.69
N CYS A 87 -10.42 2.39 14.60
CA CYS A 87 -11.61 2.80 13.86
C CYS A 87 -11.25 3.37 12.49
N HIS A 88 -11.87 2.84 11.43
CA HIS A 88 -11.74 3.37 10.08
C HIS A 88 -12.50 4.70 9.94
N LEU A 89 -11.84 5.68 9.33
CA LEU A 89 -12.37 7.02 9.11
C LEU A 89 -12.58 7.27 7.62
N PRO A 90 -13.82 7.16 7.10
CA PRO A 90 -14.07 7.41 5.70
C PRO A 90 -13.81 8.88 5.35
N TYR A 91 -12.96 9.13 4.36
CA TYR A 91 -12.69 10.47 3.85
C TYR A 91 -13.95 11.06 3.19
N PRO A 92 -14.40 12.26 3.58
CA PRO A 92 -15.73 12.76 3.20
C PRO A 92 -15.79 13.45 1.83
N TYR A 93 -14.64 13.75 1.22
CA TYR A 93 -14.57 14.49 -0.04
C TYR A 93 -14.28 13.57 -1.22
N ALA A 94 -14.67 14.01 -2.42
CA ALA A 94 -14.37 13.29 -3.65
C ALA A 94 -12.85 13.18 -3.84
N SER A 95 -12.40 11.96 -4.15
CA SER A 95 -11.02 11.64 -4.46
C SER A 95 -10.96 11.08 -5.89
N PRO A 96 -9.96 11.47 -6.70
CA PRO A 96 -9.75 10.87 -8.01
C PRO A 96 -9.40 9.38 -7.89
N ARG A 97 -8.91 8.92 -6.73
CA ARG A 97 -8.41 7.57 -6.47
C ARG A 97 -7.38 7.12 -7.50
N THR A 98 -6.38 7.97 -7.68
CA THR A 98 -5.20 7.70 -8.50
C THR A 98 -3.97 7.60 -7.62
N ILE A 99 -2.99 6.83 -8.09
CA ILE A 99 -1.69 6.63 -7.46
C ILE A 99 -0.59 6.79 -8.50
N SER A 100 0.50 7.42 -8.10
CA SER A 100 1.76 7.49 -8.85
C SER A 100 2.94 7.37 -7.89
N PRO A 101 4.17 7.12 -8.38
CA PRO A 101 5.35 7.07 -7.52
C PRO A 101 5.53 8.33 -6.64
N ASP A 102 5.12 9.49 -7.15
CA ASP A 102 5.24 10.77 -6.44
C ASP A 102 3.96 11.17 -5.67
N ASN A 103 2.87 10.40 -5.79
CA ASN A 103 1.59 10.75 -5.17
C ASN A 103 0.78 9.52 -4.75
N THR A 104 0.87 9.22 -3.46
CA THR A 104 0.11 8.15 -2.80
C THR A 104 -0.92 8.67 -1.79
N GLN A 105 -1.04 10.00 -1.65
CA GLN A 105 -1.82 10.66 -0.58
C GLN A 105 -3.29 10.22 -0.55
N TRP A 106 -3.88 9.96 -1.72
CA TRP A 106 -5.27 9.57 -1.81
C TRP A 106 -5.51 8.22 -1.16
N LEU A 107 -4.58 7.27 -1.35
CA LEU A 107 -4.66 5.96 -0.72
C LEU A 107 -4.55 6.09 0.80
N SER A 108 -3.65 6.95 1.28
CA SER A 108 -3.53 7.28 2.71
C SER A 108 -4.81 7.87 3.30
N HIS A 109 -5.50 8.74 2.56
CA HIS A 109 -6.79 9.30 2.98
C HIS A 109 -7.90 8.25 3.03
N ASP A 110 -7.97 7.38 2.03
CA ASP A 110 -8.98 6.31 1.97
C ASP A 110 -8.73 5.21 3.04
N LEU A 111 -7.48 5.06 3.51
CA LEU A 111 -7.05 4.17 4.60
C LEU A 111 -6.75 4.92 5.91
N LEU A 112 -7.46 6.01 6.20
CA LEU A 112 -7.31 6.74 7.46
C LEU A 112 -7.95 5.97 8.63
N PHE A 113 -7.23 5.87 9.73
CA PHE A 113 -7.75 5.31 10.98
C PHE A 113 -7.59 6.31 12.13
N MET A 114 -8.24 6.00 13.25
CA MET A 114 -7.88 6.54 14.55
C MET A 114 -7.94 5.45 15.60
N PHE A 115 -7.20 5.61 16.67
CA PHE A 115 -7.30 4.73 17.83
C PHE A 115 -7.91 5.44 19.04
N LYS A 116 -8.57 4.65 19.90
CA LYS A 116 -9.11 5.14 21.17
C LYS A 116 -9.33 4.01 22.15
N LYS A 117 -9.44 4.32 23.45
CA LYS A 117 -9.82 3.30 24.43
C LYS A 117 -11.31 2.98 24.32
N PRO A 118 -11.74 1.73 24.61
CA PRO A 118 -13.15 1.36 24.53
C PRO A 118 -14.08 2.19 25.44
N ASN A 119 -13.58 2.68 26.57
CA ASN A 119 -14.36 3.44 27.56
C ASN A 119 -14.31 4.97 27.37
N GLU A 120 -13.56 5.47 26.39
CA GLU A 120 -13.53 6.90 26.08
C GLU A 120 -14.75 7.27 25.22
N PHE A 121 -15.38 8.40 25.52
CA PHE A 121 -16.52 8.87 24.73
C PHE A 121 -16.05 9.75 23.57
N GLY A 122 -16.64 9.55 22.38
CA GLY A 122 -16.41 10.39 21.20
C GLY A 122 -15.14 10.07 20.42
N ALA A 123 -15.03 10.70 19.25
CA ALA A 123 -13.86 10.61 18.39
C ALA A 123 -12.80 11.62 18.82
N ASN A 124 -11.53 11.21 18.81
CA ASN A 124 -10.39 12.11 18.99
C ASN A 124 -9.48 12.02 17.78
N PHE A 125 -9.62 12.96 16.84
CA PHE A 125 -8.83 12.96 15.61
C PHE A 125 -7.35 13.29 15.82
N TRP A 126 -6.95 13.75 17.01
CA TRP A 126 -5.54 13.84 17.37
C TRP A 126 -4.86 12.46 17.47
N ASN A 127 -5.65 11.39 17.61
CA ASN A 127 -5.19 10.01 17.58
C ASN A 127 -5.29 9.40 16.17
N GLY A 128 -5.30 10.24 15.12
CA GLY A 128 -5.33 9.79 13.73
C GLY A 128 -4.07 9.02 13.36
N ILE A 129 -4.25 7.93 12.61
CA ILE A 129 -3.17 7.13 12.03
C ILE A 129 -3.20 7.35 10.52
N TYR A 130 -2.12 7.92 10.01
CA TYR A 130 -1.91 8.17 8.60
C TYR A 130 -0.78 7.28 8.10
N TYR A 131 -1.06 6.46 7.09
CA TYR A 131 -0.06 5.60 6.46
C TYR A 131 0.59 6.31 5.27
N GLU A 132 1.91 6.42 5.29
CA GLU A 132 2.67 6.86 4.13
C GLU A 132 3.03 5.64 3.27
N PHE A 133 2.64 5.68 2.00
CA PHE A 133 2.89 4.60 1.06
C PHE A 133 3.97 4.99 0.07
N THR A 134 4.85 4.04 -0.22
CA THR A 134 5.90 4.15 -1.24
C THR A 134 5.67 3.06 -2.27
N VAL A 135 5.63 3.42 -3.55
CA VAL A 135 5.62 2.45 -4.65
C VAL A 135 7.03 1.89 -4.78
N THR A 136 7.17 0.57 -4.80
CA THR A 136 8.48 -0.09 -4.92
C THR A 136 8.66 -0.67 -6.31
N ASP A 137 9.89 -1.08 -6.64
CA ASP A 137 10.17 -1.72 -7.94
C ASP A 137 9.37 -3.03 -8.15
N GLU A 138 8.89 -3.63 -7.06
CA GLU A 138 8.08 -4.85 -7.04
C GLU A 138 6.56 -4.59 -7.16
N GLY A 139 6.14 -3.32 -7.16
CA GLY A 139 4.74 -2.90 -7.17
C GLY A 139 4.25 -2.60 -5.77
#